data_AF-A0A528FHR3-F1
#
_entry.id   AF-A0A528FHR3-F1
#
_cell.length_a   1.000
_cell.length_b   1.000
_cell.length_c   1.000
_cell.angle_alpha   90.00
_cell.angle_beta   90.00
_cell.angle_gamma   90.00
#
_symmetry.space_group_name_H-M   'P 1'
#
loop_
_entity.id
_entity.type
_entity.pdbx_description
1 polymer ?
#
loop_
_entity_poly.entity_id
_entity_poly.type
_entity_poly.pdbx_seq_one_letter_code
_entity_poly.pdbx_strand_id
1 'polypeptide(L)' 'QIGRNAGFWFGVVIRGDEEPIIIGADTNVQEHTIMHTDVGFPLTIGQGCTIGHRALLHGCTVGDNSLIGMGAIVLN' A
#
# COMPACT_ATOMS: atom_id res chain seq x y z
N GLN A 1 7.11 -6.50 -4.04
CA GLN A 1 6.56 -7.87 -4.08
C GLN A 1 5.05 -7.81 -3.89
N ILE A 2 4.31 -8.61 -4.66
CA ILE A 2 2.84 -8.68 -4.59
C ILE A 2 2.41 -10.08 -4.13
N GLY A 3 1.58 -10.14 -3.10
CA GLY A 3 1.01 -11.37 -2.55
C GLY A 3 -0.07 -11.98 -3.43
N ARG A 4 -0.36 -13.26 -3.20
CA ARG A 4 -1.43 -13.98 -3.91
C ARG A 4 -2.78 -13.29 -3.70
N ASN A 5 -3.59 -13.20 -4.74
CA ASN A 5 -4.92 -12.57 -4.74
C ASN A 5 -4.94 -11.09 -4.30
N ALA A 6 -3.79 -10.43 -4.16
CA ALA A 6 -3.80 -8.99 -3.94
C ALA A 6 -4.38 -8.32 -5.20
N GLY A 7 -5.32 -7.40 -5.00
CA GLY A 7 -5.98 -6.69 -6.09
C GLY A 7 -5.62 -5.22 -6.11
N PHE A 8 -5.60 -4.65 -7.31
CA PHE A 8 -5.29 -3.25 -7.56
C PHE A 8 -6.36 -2.65 -8.46
N TRP A 9 -7.01 -1.61 -7.98
CA TRP A 9 -8.12 -0.97 -8.67
C TRP A 9 -7.60 0.13 -9.60
N PHE A 10 -8.50 0.73 -10.37
CA PHE A 10 -8.14 1.66 -11.43
C PHE A 10 -7.32 2.84 -10.93
N GLY A 11 -6.24 3.13 -11.65
CA GLY A 11 -5.36 4.27 -11.41
C GLY A 11 -4.56 4.21 -10.11
N VAL A 12 -4.43 3.04 -9.48
CA VAL A 12 -3.44 2.82 -8.43
C VAL A 12 -2.03 3.04 -9.00
N VAL A 13 -1.20 3.79 -8.28
CA VAL A 13 0.22 3.99 -8.60
C VAL A 13 1.06 3.42 -7.47
N ILE A 14 1.90 2.43 -7.79
CA ILE A 14 2.88 1.86 -6.88
C ILE A 14 4.25 2.07 -7.50
N ARG A 15 5.00 3.03 -6.97
CA ARG A 15 6.32 3.38 -7.45
C ARG A 15 7.35 3.00 -6.38
N GLY A 16 7.99 1.86 -6.57
CA GLY A 16 9.05 1.33 -5.69
C GLY A 16 10.42 1.43 -6.35
N ASP A 17 10.81 2.65 -6.74
CA ASP A 17 12.09 2.96 -7.38
C ASP A 17 13.21 3.26 -6.38
N GLU A 18 12.90 3.65 -5.14
CA GLU A 18 13.90 3.85 -4.07
C GLU A 18 14.05 2.63 -3.14
N GLU A 19 12.96 2.15 -2.55
CA GLU A 19 12.95 1.01 -1.62
C GLU A 19 11.87 -0.03 -1.99
N PRO A 20 11.98 -1.27 -1.46
CA PRO A 20 10.96 -2.29 -1.66
C PRO A 20 9.58 -1.84 -1.17
N ILE A 21 8.59 -2.06 -2.03
CA ILE A 21 7.17 -2.06 -1.65
C ILE A 21 6.69 -3.51 -1.60
N ILE A 22 6.22 -3.94 -0.43
CA ILE A 22 5.75 -5.31 -0.16
C ILE A 22 4.26 -5.24 0.20
N ILE A 23 3.43 -5.99 -0.54
CA ILE A 23 1.98 -6.05 -0.33
C ILE A 23 1.58 -7.50 -0.11
N GLY A 24 1.00 -7.79 1.07
CA GLY A 24 0.59 -9.12 1.49
C GLY A 24 -0.56 -9.72 0.66
N ALA A 25 -0.80 -11.02 0.87
CA ALA A 25 -1.86 -11.76 0.19
C ALA A 25 -3.25 -11.22 0.57
N ASP A 26 -4.21 -11.38 -0.34
CA ASP A 26 -5.62 -11.01 -0.15
C ASP A 26 -5.87 -9.53 0.24
N THR A 27 -4.86 -8.67 0.05
CA THR A 27 -4.98 -7.21 0.25
C THR A 27 -5.61 -6.55 -0.96
N ASN A 28 -6.57 -5.64 -0.74
CA ASN A 28 -7.15 -4.82 -1.80
C ASN A 28 -6.64 -3.38 -1.71
N VAL A 29 -6.21 -2.84 -2.85
CA VAL A 29 -5.77 -1.46 -3.01
C VAL A 29 -6.74 -0.73 -3.94
N GLN A 30 -7.54 0.15 -3.36
CA GLN A 30 -8.65 0.81 -4.05
C GLN A 30 -8.17 1.99 -4.91
N GLU A 31 -9.08 2.50 -5.74
CA GLU A 31 -8.84 3.44 -6.83
C GLU A 31 -8.00 4.64 -6.42
N HIS A 32 -7.11 5.05 -7.32
CA HIS A 32 -6.27 6.24 -7.18
C HIS A 32 -5.41 6.29 -5.90
N THR A 33 -5.17 5.14 -5.26
CA THR A 33 -4.17 5.05 -4.19
C THR A 33 -2.77 5.27 -4.76
N ILE A 34 -1.94 6.02 -4.03
CA ILE A 34 -0.54 6.28 -4.38
C ILE A 34 0.37 5.68 -3.30
N MET A 35 1.38 4.93 -3.74
CA MET A 35 2.41 4.34 -2.87
C MET A 35 3.81 4.71 -3.35
N HIS A 36 4.63 5.20 -2.44
CA HIS A 36 6.03 5.55 -2.66
C HIS A 36 6.87 5.31 -1.40
N THR A 37 8.18 5.48 -1.51
CA THR A 37 9.17 5.21 -0.46
C THR A 37 10.25 6.27 -0.47
N ASP A 38 10.91 6.48 0.66
CA ASP A 38 12.21 7.18 0.73
C ASP A 38 13.32 6.15 0.98
N VAL A 39 14.57 6.46 0.61
CA VAL A 39 15.74 5.68 1.01
C VAL A 39 15.76 5.39 2.51
N GLY A 40 15.85 4.11 2.89
CA GLY A 40 15.81 3.65 4.28
C GLY A 40 14.39 3.45 4.86
N PHE A 41 13.34 3.77 4.11
CA PHE A 41 11.94 3.65 4.53
C PHE A 41 11.13 2.81 3.53
N PRO A 42 11.27 1.47 3.58
CA PRO A 42 10.46 0.59 2.76
C PRO A 42 8.98 0.66 3.15
N LEU A 43 8.10 0.34 2.21
CA LEU A 43 6.67 0.28 2.46
C LEU A 43 6.23 -1.19 2.57
N THR A 44 5.67 -1.57 3.72
CA THR A 44 5.16 -2.93 3.94
C THR A 44 3.68 -2.90 4.31
N ILE A 45 2.87 -3.64 3.57
CA ILE A 45 1.45 -3.86 3.85
C ILE A 45 1.25 -5.36 4.13
N GLY A 46 0.65 -5.67 5.26
CA GLY A 46 0.30 -7.03 5.67
C GLY A 46 -0.74 -7.71 4.77
N GLN A 47 -1.11 -8.93 5.13
CA GLN A 47 -2.17 -9.69 4.44
C GLN A 47 -3.57 -9.21 4.83
N GLY A 48 -4.54 -9.40 3.94
CA GLY A 48 -5.96 -9.11 4.20
C GLY A 48 -6.27 -7.63 4.47
N CYS A 49 -5.38 -6.71 4.06
CA CYS A 49 -5.57 -5.29 4.29
C CYS A 49 -6.55 -4.68 3.29
N THR A 50 -7.22 -3.60 3.69
CA THR A 50 -8.01 -2.75 2.80
C THR A 50 -7.38 -1.37 2.76
N ILE A 51 -6.88 -0.97 1.59
CA ILE A 51 -6.34 0.37 1.37
C ILE A 51 -7.39 1.18 0.62
N GLY A 52 -8.05 2.09 1.35
CA GLY A 52 -9.20 2.84 0.90
C GLY A 52 -8.91 3.77 -0.29
N HIS A 53 -9.96 4.07 -1.07
CA HIS A 53 -9.88 4.95 -2.24
C HIS A 53 -9.05 6.21 -1.96
N ARG A 54 -8.13 6.55 -2.87
CA ARG A 54 -7.30 7.77 -2.83
C ARG A 54 -6.40 7.88 -1.60
N ALA A 55 -6.03 6.78 -0.96
CA ALA A 55 -5.03 6.81 0.10
C ALA A 55 -3.64 7.15 -0.45
N LEU A 56 -2.79 7.78 0.37
CA LEU A 56 -1.38 8.00 0.08
C LEU A 56 -0.55 7.31 1.18
N LEU A 57 0.24 6.32 0.79
CA LEU A 57 1.14 5.61 1.69
C LEU A 57 2.60 5.91 1.29
N HIS A 58 3.39 6.38 2.24
CA HIS A 58 4.78 6.74 2.03
C HIS A 58 5.68 6.07 3.07
N GLY A 59 6.49 5.10 2.65
CA GLY A 59 7.50 4.46 3.51
C GLY A 59 7.00 3.87 4.84
N CYS A 60 5.72 3.51 4.93
CA CYS A 60 5.08 3.10 6.18
C CYS A 60 4.90 1.58 6.29
N THR A 61 4.68 1.08 7.52
CA THR A 61 4.29 -0.31 7.79
C THR A 61 2.84 -0.40 8.25
N VAL A 62 2.04 -1.21 7.57
CA VAL A 62 0.65 -1.52 7.90
C VAL A 62 0.53 -3.01 8.25
N GLY A 63 0.03 -3.32 9.45
CA GLY A 63 -0.13 -4.70 9.92
C GLY A 63 -1.32 -5.43 9.28
N ASP A 64 -1.32 -6.75 9.42
CA ASP A 64 -2.36 -7.64 8.87
C ASP A 64 -3.79 -7.23 9.25
N ASN A 65 -4.73 -7.45 8.33
CA ASN A 65 -6.18 -7.19 8.52
C ASN A 65 -6.52 -5.75 8.90
N SER A 66 -5.67 -4.79 8.54
CA SER A 66 -5.91 -3.36 8.78
C SER A 66 -6.76 -2.72 7.69
N LEU A 67 -7.50 -1.68 8.07
CA LEU A 67 -8.18 -0.80 7.14
C LEU A 67 -7.55 0.59 7.18
N ILE A 68 -7.03 1.04 6.04
CA ILE A 68 -6.66 2.43 5.81
C ILE A 68 -7.86 3.13 5.19
N GLY A 69 -8.36 4.16 5.86
CA GLY A 69 -9.54 4.90 5.42
C GLY A 69 -9.33 5.61 4.08
N MET A 70 -10.43 5.91 3.40
CA MET A 70 -10.41 6.69 2.15
C MET A 70 -9.73 8.04 2.36
N GLY A 71 -8.86 8.43 1.42
CA GLY A 71 -8.14 9.71 1.46
C GLY A 71 -7.12 9.84 2.60
N ALA A 72 -6.85 8.79 3.37
CA ALA A 72 -5.87 8.84 4.43
C ALA A 72 -4.45 9.01 3.86
N ILE A 73 -3.61 9.72 4.62
CA ILE A 73 -2.19 9.91 4.33
C ILE A 73 -1.41 9.29 5.49
N VAL A 74 -0.53 8.34 5.18
CA VAL A 74 0.35 7.69 6.16
C VAL A 74 1.80 7.85 5.69
N LEU A 75 2.64 8.38 6.58
CA LEU A 75 4.05 8.67 6.33
C LEU A 75 4.92 7.81 7.26
N ASN A 76 6.22 7.78 6.97
CA ASN A 76 7.28 7.13 7.74
C ASN A 76 7.66 7.85 9.04
#